data_AF-A0A0D2C3T7-F1
#
_entry.id   AF-A0A0D2C3T7-F1
#
_cell.length_a   1.000
_cell.length_b   1.000
_cell.length_c   1.000
_cell.angle_alpha   90.00
_cell.angle_beta   90.00
_cell.angle_gamma   90.00
#
_symmetry.space_group_name_H-M   'P 1'
#
loop_
_entity.id
_entity.type
_entity.pdbx_description
1 polymer ?
#
loop_
_entity_poly.entity_id
_entity_poly.type
_entity_poly.pdbx_seq_one_letter_code
_entity_poly.pdbx_strand_id
1 'polypeptide(L)'
;MALEKLRQRTTDRIMRNQRSLILQTLAAALLSSQVRVSATSTVSPNVYIVTPHTSQTIPMLHVLLANTISDSQAAIELLKPVRLLQYFDLAGLAESLGEISQDLFQRAHVTNKTTPAELYRRALPRDIVLIQGLAQTVSATHRRSGLVQSNALLGDMMRNTTQISRISRDVLVLVEVALEIGAAYDLQSRQEGAKARKVHATIQLESTFVGSSGETLRLYSGHESLARTLEAALDCIVVAHDGFGRVKESRRPNESGEQVVEVVKDRVGDLMGVWGLWKGG
;
A
#
# COMPACT_ATOMS: atom_id res chain seq x y z
N MET A 1 -14.40 -7.04 29.36
CA MET A 1 -15.30 -6.34 28.41
C MET A 1 -14.99 -4.84 28.23
N ALA A 2 -14.83 -4.05 29.30
CA ALA A 2 -14.51 -2.61 29.19
C ALA A 2 -13.08 -2.33 28.68
N LEU A 3 -12.09 -3.10 29.14
CA LEU A 3 -10.68 -3.01 28.71
C LEU A 3 -10.47 -3.37 27.23
N GLU A 4 -11.25 -4.32 26.71
CA GLU A 4 -11.16 -4.76 25.31
C GLU A 4 -11.80 -3.75 24.36
N LYS A 5 -12.94 -3.14 24.78
CA LYS A 5 -13.53 -1.98 24.09
C LYS A 5 -12.62 -0.75 24.13
N LEU A 6 -11.86 -0.55 25.20
CA LEU A 6 -10.89 0.54 25.31
C LEU A 6 -9.68 0.29 24.41
N ARG A 7 -9.14 -0.95 24.38
CA ARG A 7 -8.04 -1.34 23.49
C ARG A 7 -8.44 -1.21 22.03
N GLN A 8 -9.60 -1.75 21.63
CA GLN A 8 -10.16 -1.63 20.28
C GLN A 8 -10.35 -0.15 19.87
N ARG A 9 -10.91 0.69 20.75
CA ARG A 9 -11.07 2.14 20.51
C ARG A 9 -9.74 2.88 20.42
N THR A 10 -8.69 2.39 21.09
CA THR A 10 -7.36 2.99 21.02
C THR A 10 -6.67 2.60 19.72
N THR A 11 -6.78 1.35 19.28
CA THR A 11 -6.29 0.92 17.95
C THR A 11 -7.01 1.64 16.81
N ASP A 12 -8.34 1.77 16.90
CA ASP A 12 -9.16 2.50 15.90
C ASP A 12 -8.90 4.02 15.88
N ARG A 13 -8.32 4.57 16.95
CA ARG A 13 -7.96 6.00 17.07
C ARG A 13 -6.51 6.24 16.65
N ILE A 14 -5.61 5.30 16.90
CA ILE A 14 -4.23 5.29 16.37
C ILE A 14 -4.27 5.17 14.84
N MET A 15 -5.12 4.32 14.28
CA MET A 15 -5.30 4.18 12.82
C MET A 15 -5.92 5.43 12.15
N ARG A 16 -6.62 6.30 12.90
CA ARG A 16 -7.30 7.49 12.36
C ARG A 16 -6.40 8.70 12.13
N ASN A 17 -5.24 8.74 12.79
CA ASN A 17 -4.24 9.82 12.61
C ASN A 17 -2.98 9.33 11.86
N GLN A 18 -2.95 8.07 11.43
CA GLN A 18 -1.81 7.57 10.67
C GLN A 18 -1.86 8.10 9.24
N ARG A 19 -0.80 8.84 8.90
CA ARG A 19 -0.56 9.33 7.56
C ARG A 19 -0.39 8.12 6.64
N SER A 20 -1.15 8.08 5.56
CA SER A 20 -1.08 6.99 4.61
C SER A 20 0.21 7.09 3.80
N LEU A 21 1.17 6.19 4.07
CA LEU A 21 2.48 6.17 3.39
C LEU A 21 2.32 6.13 1.87
N ILE A 22 1.35 5.34 1.39
CA ILE A 22 1.10 5.15 -0.04
C ILE A 22 0.56 6.43 -0.70
N LEU A 23 -0.32 7.19 -0.02
CA LEU A 23 -0.80 8.48 -0.51
C LEU A 23 0.28 9.56 -0.48
N GLN A 24 1.15 9.55 0.52
CA GLN A 24 2.28 10.49 0.57
C GLN A 24 3.32 10.19 -0.50
N THR A 25 3.58 8.91 -0.75
CA THR A 25 4.45 8.47 -1.85
C THR A 25 3.91 8.97 -3.18
N LEU A 26 2.59 8.82 -3.37
CA LEU A 26 1.91 9.32 -4.57
C LEU A 26 1.96 10.84 -4.67
N ALA A 27 1.67 11.56 -3.59
CA ALA A 27 1.75 13.02 -3.54
C ALA A 27 3.16 13.52 -3.87
N ALA A 28 4.19 12.90 -3.30
CA ALA A 28 5.59 13.23 -3.58
C ALA A 28 5.95 12.98 -5.05
N ALA A 29 5.45 11.90 -5.66
CA ALA A 29 5.66 11.61 -7.08
C ALA A 29 5.00 12.67 -7.98
N LEU A 30 3.77 13.08 -7.67
CA LEU A 30 3.06 14.14 -8.39
C LEU A 30 3.78 15.49 -8.26
N LEU A 31 4.22 15.87 -7.06
CA LEU A 31 4.97 17.11 -6.82
C LEU A 31 6.33 17.12 -7.53
N SER A 32 7.04 15.99 -7.50
CA SER A 32 8.33 15.84 -8.19
C SER A 32 8.20 15.99 -9.70
N SER A 33 7.03 15.70 -10.26
CA SER A 33 6.76 15.88 -11.69
C SER A 33 6.69 17.35 -12.10
N GLN A 34 6.10 18.23 -11.28
CA GLN A 34 6.03 19.66 -11.58
C GLN A 34 7.42 20.32 -11.61
N VAL A 35 8.31 19.94 -10.72
CA VAL A 35 9.69 20.46 -10.69
C VAL A 35 10.43 20.13 -11.99
N ARG A 36 10.14 18.97 -12.61
CA ARG A 36 10.79 18.51 -13.85
C ARG A 36 10.22 19.13 -15.12
N VAL A 37 8.94 19.48 -15.15
CA VAL A 37 8.31 20.20 -16.28
C VAL A 37 9.03 21.53 -16.55
N SER A 38 9.60 22.15 -15.53
CA SER A 38 10.39 23.39 -15.65
C SER A 38 11.79 23.19 -16.24
N ALA A 39 12.30 21.95 -16.31
CA ALA A 39 13.74 21.70 -16.43
C ALA A 39 14.23 20.91 -17.66
N THR A 40 13.36 20.39 -18.56
CA THR A 40 13.64 19.86 -19.95
C THR A 40 12.87 18.59 -20.36
N SER A 41 11.95 18.06 -19.54
CA SER A 41 11.14 16.87 -19.89
C SER A 41 9.68 17.07 -19.51
N THR A 42 8.78 16.92 -20.48
CA THR A 42 7.36 17.31 -20.44
C THR A 42 6.39 16.21 -19.97
N VAL A 43 6.88 15.08 -19.45
CA VAL A 43 6.01 13.93 -19.20
C VAL A 43 5.63 13.84 -17.72
N SER A 44 4.43 14.33 -17.38
CA SER A 44 3.80 14.04 -16.08
C SER A 44 3.52 12.54 -15.93
N PRO A 45 3.68 11.94 -14.73
CA PRO A 45 3.35 10.55 -14.52
C PRO A 45 1.84 10.33 -14.70
N ASN A 46 1.45 9.24 -15.34
CA ASN A 46 0.05 8.83 -15.37
C ASN A 46 -0.22 7.99 -14.14
N VAL A 47 -1.27 8.34 -13.41
CA VAL A 47 -1.60 7.67 -12.15
C VAL A 47 -2.94 6.98 -12.32
N TYR A 48 -2.99 5.69 -12.02
CA TYR A 48 -4.21 4.91 -11.96
C TYR A 48 -4.48 4.57 -10.50
N ILE A 49 -5.65 4.94 -9.98
CA ILE A 49 -6.09 4.60 -8.63
C ILE A 49 -7.25 3.63 -8.75
N VAL A 50 -7.01 2.38 -8.37
CA VAL A 50 -8.02 1.33 -8.32
C VAL A 50 -8.43 1.11 -6.86
N THR A 51 -9.64 1.52 -6.52
CA THR A 51 -10.06 1.60 -5.12
C THR A 51 -11.52 1.20 -4.94
N PRO A 52 -11.97 0.75 -3.75
CA PRO A 52 -13.38 0.54 -3.50
C PRO A 52 -14.19 1.83 -3.74
N HIS A 53 -15.43 1.70 -4.21
CA HIS A 53 -16.36 2.82 -4.44
C HIS A 53 -16.61 3.69 -3.20
N THR A 54 -16.40 3.17 -1.99
CA THR A 54 -16.55 3.91 -0.72
C THR A 54 -15.32 4.72 -0.33
N SER A 55 -14.20 4.59 -1.06
CA SER A 55 -12.94 5.25 -0.71
C SER A 55 -12.96 6.75 -1.03
N GLN A 56 -12.28 7.52 -0.18
CA GLN A 56 -12.12 8.98 -0.31
C GLN A 56 -10.71 9.37 -0.78
N THR A 57 -10.07 8.50 -1.57
CA THR A 57 -8.66 8.67 -1.99
C THR A 57 -8.39 10.01 -2.67
N ILE A 58 -9.22 10.43 -3.63
CA ILE A 58 -9.00 11.68 -4.37
C ILE A 58 -9.14 12.91 -3.46
N PRO A 59 -10.22 13.07 -2.66
CA PRO A 59 -10.30 14.15 -1.67
C PRO A 59 -9.13 14.17 -0.69
N MET A 60 -8.70 13.01 -0.19
CA MET A 60 -7.55 12.92 0.73
C MET A 60 -6.25 13.34 0.04
N LEU A 61 -6.01 12.89 -1.18
CA LEU A 61 -4.84 13.26 -1.98
C LEU A 61 -4.84 14.77 -2.30
N HIS A 62 -6.00 15.35 -2.63
CA HIS A 62 -6.15 16.78 -2.81
C HIS A 62 -5.76 17.57 -1.56
N VAL A 63 -6.29 17.19 -0.38
CA VAL A 63 -5.95 17.85 0.89
C VAL A 63 -4.45 17.74 1.18
N LEU A 64 -3.84 16.58 0.95
CA LEU A 64 -2.40 16.39 1.13
C LEU A 64 -1.59 17.31 0.21
N LEU A 65 -1.94 17.37 -1.08
CA LEU A 65 -1.27 18.23 -2.04
C LEU A 65 -1.46 19.71 -1.70
N ALA A 66 -2.70 20.17 -1.50
CA ALA A 66 -3.03 21.56 -1.18
C ALA A 66 -2.30 22.05 0.08
N ASN A 67 -2.20 21.21 1.12
CA ASN A 67 -1.43 21.54 2.32
C ASN A 67 0.07 21.64 2.05
N THR A 68 0.60 20.81 1.15
CA THR A 68 2.04 20.78 0.85
C THR A 68 2.48 21.98 0.01
N ILE A 69 1.69 22.40 -0.99
CA ILE A 69 2.02 23.53 -1.87
C ILE A 69 1.35 24.85 -1.47
N SER A 70 0.50 24.85 -0.44
CA SER A 70 -0.28 26.02 0.02
C SER A 70 -1.13 26.68 -1.08
N ASP A 71 -1.48 25.92 -2.13
CA ASP A 71 -2.31 26.36 -3.24
C ASP A 71 -3.24 25.22 -3.67
N SER A 72 -4.54 25.39 -3.38
CA SER A 72 -5.56 24.41 -3.72
C SER A 72 -5.76 24.27 -5.23
N GLN A 73 -5.58 25.34 -6.01
CA GLN A 73 -5.83 25.27 -7.43
C GLN A 73 -4.69 24.61 -8.18
N ALA A 74 -3.44 24.91 -7.81
CA ALA A 74 -2.30 24.15 -8.29
C ALA A 74 -2.36 22.66 -7.88
N ALA A 75 -2.99 22.34 -6.74
CA ALA A 75 -3.21 20.95 -6.32
C ALA A 75 -4.22 20.23 -7.23
N ILE A 76 -5.27 20.91 -7.68
CA ILE A 76 -6.24 20.36 -8.65
C ILE A 76 -5.57 20.08 -9.99
N GLU A 77 -4.67 20.96 -10.44
CA GLU A 77 -3.90 20.75 -11.67
C GLU A 77 -3.02 19.49 -11.61
N LEU A 78 -2.44 19.19 -10.44
CA LEU A 78 -1.68 17.95 -10.20
C LEU A 78 -2.53 16.67 -10.25
N LEU A 79 -3.84 16.79 -10.09
CA LEU A 79 -4.77 15.66 -10.12
C LEU A 79 -5.30 15.35 -11.53
N LYS A 80 -5.12 16.24 -12.51
CA LYS A 80 -5.53 16.00 -13.91
C LYS A 80 -5.02 14.69 -14.51
N PRO A 81 -3.77 14.25 -14.30
CA PRO A 81 -3.29 12.98 -14.84
C PRO A 81 -3.72 11.74 -14.02
N VAL A 82 -4.51 11.93 -12.96
CA VAL A 82 -4.98 10.85 -12.08
C VAL A 82 -6.29 10.29 -12.60
N ARG A 83 -6.30 9.02 -12.97
CA ARG A 83 -7.50 8.25 -13.35
C ARG A 83 -7.96 7.41 -12.17
N LEU A 84 -9.24 7.55 -11.80
CA LEU A 84 -9.87 6.80 -10.72
C LEU A 84 -10.73 5.67 -11.32
N LEU A 85 -10.46 4.43 -10.93
CA LEU A 85 -11.28 3.27 -11.24
C LEU A 85 -11.85 2.72 -9.93
N GLN A 86 -13.17 2.72 -9.81
CA GLN A 86 -13.85 2.25 -8.62
C GLN A 86 -14.41 0.85 -8.83
N TYR A 87 -14.26 -0.01 -7.82
CA TYR A 87 -14.78 -1.37 -7.86
C TYR A 87 -15.67 -1.70 -6.64
N PHE A 88 -16.48 -2.73 -6.79
CA PHE A 88 -17.41 -3.23 -5.76
C PHE A 88 -16.97 -4.56 -5.16
N ASP A 89 -16.32 -5.41 -5.95
CA ASP A 89 -15.84 -6.72 -5.54
C ASP A 89 -14.54 -7.11 -6.25
N LEU A 90 -14.08 -8.35 -6.00
CA LEU A 90 -12.82 -8.85 -6.52
C LEU A 90 -12.85 -9.01 -8.05
N ALA A 91 -14.01 -9.27 -8.65
CA ALA A 91 -14.15 -9.38 -10.10
C ALA A 91 -14.03 -7.99 -10.75
N GLY A 92 -14.75 -6.99 -10.23
CA GLY A 92 -14.63 -5.61 -10.72
C GLY A 92 -13.23 -5.01 -10.54
N LEU A 93 -12.50 -5.43 -9.49
CA LEU A 93 -11.07 -5.10 -9.34
C LEU A 93 -10.25 -5.72 -10.48
N ALA A 94 -10.46 -7.00 -10.80
CA ALA A 94 -9.75 -7.66 -11.89
C ALA A 94 -10.05 -7.02 -13.26
N GLU A 95 -11.30 -6.63 -13.51
CA GLU A 95 -11.72 -5.90 -14.71
C GLU A 95 -10.99 -4.55 -14.82
N SER A 96 -10.96 -3.78 -13.73
CA SER A 96 -10.24 -2.50 -13.67
C SER A 96 -8.75 -2.66 -13.99
N LEU A 97 -8.12 -3.73 -13.48
CA LEU A 97 -6.73 -4.06 -13.81
C LEU A 97 -6.55 -4.47 -15.28
N GLY A 98 -7.54 -5.15 -15.86
CA GLY A 98 -7.57 -5.48 -17.28
C GLY A 98 -7.56 -4.24 -18.17
N GLU A 99 -8.40 -3.25 -17.85
CA GLU A 99 -8.43 -1.96 -18.56
C GLU A 99 -7.08 -1.23 -18.50
N ILE A 100 -6.48 -1.16 -17.30
CA ILE A 100 -5.16 -0.55 -17.10
C ILE A 100 -4.08 -1.29 -17.89
N SER A 101 -4.09 -2.62 -17.83
CA SER A 101 -3.14 -3.46 -18.57
C SER A 101 -3.24 -3.21 -20.07
N GLN A 102 -4.45 -3.10 -20.62
CA GLN A 102 -4.67 -2.84 -22.04
C GLN A 102 -4.16 -1.44 -22.44
N ASP A 103 -4.46 -0.41 -21.65
CA ASP A 103 -4.01 0.96 -21.90
C ASP A 103 -2.48 1.07 -21.82
N LEU A 104 -1.85 0.46 -20.80
CA LEU A 104 -0.40 0.41 -20.67
C LEU A 104 0.26 -0.32 -21.83
N PHE A 105 -0.29 -1.46 -22.24
CA PHE A 105 0.23 -2.24 -23.35
C PHE A 105 0.20 -1.46 -24.67
N GLN A 106 -0.91 -0.78 -24.96
CA GLN A 106 -1.02 0.09 -26.14
C GLN A 106 0.02 1.21 -26.13
N ARG A 107 0.20 1.88 -24.99
CA ARG A 107 1.17 2.98 -24.87
C ARG A 107 2.62 2.52 -24.94
N ALA A 108 2.94 1.36 -24.36
CA ALA A 108 4.26 0.77 -24.45
C ALA A 108 4.64 0.43 -25.91
N HIS A 109 3.68 -0.10 -26.69
CA HIS A 109 3.89 -0.39 -28.11
C HIS A 109 4.11 0.85 -28.98
N VAL A 110 3.47 1.97 -28.66
CA VAL A 110 3.67 3.24 -29.37
C VAL A 110 5.02 3.88 -29.00
N THR A 111 5.41 3.82 -27.73
CA THR A 111 6.62 4.48 -27.21
C THR A 111 7.91 3.77 -27.62
N ASN A 112 7.88 2.43 -27.80
CA ASN A 112 9.06 1.63 -28.17
C ASN A 112 9.65 1.93 -29.57
N LYS A 113 9.06 2.85 -30.35
CA LYS A 113 9.57 3.25 -31.67
C LYS A 113 10.53 4.45 -31.64
N THR A 114 10.66 5.15 -30.51
CA THR A 114 11.38 6.44 -30.47
C THR A 114 12.11 6.64 -29.15
N THR A 115 13.25 5.97 -28.97
CA THR A 115 14.57 6.57 -28.62
C THR A 115 15.55 5.51 -28.11
N PRO A 116 16.77 5.44 -28.67
CA PRO A 116 17.88 4.75 -28.04
C PRO A 116 18.57 5.67 -27.03
N ALA A 117 18.94 5.10 -25.88
CA ALA A 117 19.94 5.62 -24.93
C ALA A 117 19.62 6.91 -24.15
N GLU A 118 18.78 6.81 -23.12
CA GLU A 118 19.06 7.54 -21.87
C GLU A 118 19.62 6.58 -20.82
N LEU A 119 20.94 6.68 -20.65
CA LEU A 119 21.73 5.98 -19.64
C LEU A 119 21.23 6.33 -18.23
N TYR A 120 20.95 5.29 -17.42
CA TYR A 120 21.16 5.21 -15.97
C TYR A 120 20.83 6.44 -15.08
N ARG A 121 19.92 7.33 -15.47
CA ARG A 121 19.31 8.26 -14.51
C ARG A 121 18.18 7.53 -13.81
N ARG A 122 18.11 7.61 -12.48
CA ARG A 122 16.95 7.23 -11.66
C ARG A 122 15.72 8.03 -12.14
N ALA A 123 15.14 7.64 -13.25
CA ALA A 123 13.93 8.20 -13.79
C ALA A 123 12.79 7.80 -12.84
N LEU A 124 11.95 8.76 -12.45
CA LEU A 124 10.73 8.41 -11.74
C LEU A 124 9.87 7.54 -12.66
N PRO A 125 9.07 6.59 -12.11
CA PRO A 125 8.15 5.82 -12.90
C PRO A 125 7.21 6.74 -13.68
N ARG A 126 7.01 6.43 -14.95
CA ARG A 126 6.10 7.17 -15.84
C ARG A 126 4.65 6.81 -15.58
N ASP A 127 4.40 5.59 -15.14
CA ASP A 127 3.07 5.09 -14.84
C ASP A 127 3.04 4.51 -13.42
N ILE A 128 2.10 4.98 -12.60
CA ILE A 128 1.92 4.52 -11.22
C ILE A 128 0.52 3.93 -11.12
N VAL A 129 0.42 2.67 -10.69
CA VAL A 129 -0.85 1.99 -10.44
C VAL A 129 -0.99 1.75 -8.95
N LEU A 130 -1.96 2.41 -8.32
CA LEU A 130 -2.29 2.27 -6.91
C LEU A 130 -3.50 1.36 -6.76
N ILE A 131 -3.36 0.25 -6.04
CA ILE A 131 -4.44 -0.68 -5.72
C ILE A 131 -4.74 -0.58 -4.22
N GLN A 132 -5.97 -0.24 -3.87
CA GLN A 132 -6.40 -0.10 -2.48
C GLN A 132 -7.55 -1.05 -2.16
N GLY A 133 -7.76 -1.32 -0.87
CA GLY A 133 -8.92 -2.09 -0.39
C GLY A 133 -8.88 -3.60 -0.66
N LEU A 134 -7.71 -4.14 -1.04
CA LEU A 134 -7.60 -5.54 -1.46
C LEU A 134 -7.95 -6.52 -0.33
N ALA A 135 -7.40 -6.31 0.86
CA ALA A 135 -7.60 -7.21 2.00
C ALA A 135 -9.08 -7.33 2.40
N GLN A 136 -9.81 -6.21 2.41
CA GLN A 136 -11.24 -6.19 2.71
C GLN A 136 -12.04 -6.95 1.65
N THR A 137 -11.71 -6.74 0.39
CA THR A 137 -12.41 -7.34 -0.77
C THR A 137 -12.17 -8.84 -0.87
N VAL A 138 -10.92 -9.27 -0.62
CA VAL A 138 -10.56 -10.69 -0.53
C VAL A 138 -11.24 -11.34 0.67
N SER A 139 -11.24 -10.69 1.84
CA SER A 139 -11.93 -11.23 3.02
C SER A 139 -13.45 -11.33 2.79
N ALA A 140 -14.06 -10.38 2.10
CA ALA A 140 -15.49 -10.43 1.77
C ALA A 140 -15.78 -11.58 0.79
N THR A 141 -14.95 -11.76 -0.23
CA THR A 141 -15.06 -12.88 -1.17
C THR A 141 -14.87 -14.23 -0.45
N HIS A 142 -13.91 -14.32 0.47
CA HIS A 142 -13.72 -15.52 1.29
C HIS A 142 -14.97 -15.89 2.08
N ARG A 143 -15.64 -14.92 2.69
CA ARG A 143 -16.88 -15.19 3.44
C ARG A 143 -18.05 -15.61 2.54
N ARG A 144 -18.11 -15.10 1.30
CA ARG A 144 -19.21 -15.39 0.36
C ARG A 144 -19.02 -16.68 -0.42
N SER A 145 -17.77 -16.97 -0.81
CA SER A 145 -17.41 -17.95 -1.84
C SER A 145 -16.47 -19.04 -1.33
N GLY A 146 -16.03 -18.94 -0.08
CA GLY A 146 -15.10 -19.89 0.51
C GLY A 146 -13.64 -19.66 0.13
N LEU A 147 -12.76 -20.40 0.81
CA LEU A 147 -11.32 -20.15 0.78
C LEU A 147 -10.69 -20.50 -0.58
N VAL A 148 -11.06 -21.64 -1.16
CA VAL A 148 -10.48 -22.14 -2.42
C VAL A 148 -10.72 -21.15 -3.56
N GLN A 149 -11.98 -20.75 -3.77
CA GLN A 149 -12.33 -19.80 -4.82
C GLN A 149 -11.65 -18.44 -4.59
N SER A 150 -11.65 -17.94 -3.36
CA SER A 150 -11.03 -16.65 -3.04
C SER A 150 -9.53 -16.66 -3.25
N ASN A 151 -8.87 -17.77 -2.93
CA ASN A 151 -7.42 -17.91 -3.13
C ASN A 151 -7.06 -18.05 -4.61
N ALA A 152 -7.86 -18.76 -5.41
CA ALA A 152 -7.69 -18.83 -6.85
C ALA A 152 -7.82 -17.43 -7.49
N LEU A 153 -8.89 -16.70 -7.18
CA LEU A 153 -9.12 -15.35 -7.68
C LEU A 153 -8.02 -14.37 -7.24
N LEU A 154 -7.58 -14.44 -5.98
CA LEU A 154 -6.46 -13.63 -5.50
C LEU A 154 -5.16 -13.98 -6.25
N GLY A 155 -4.87 -15.27 -6.45
CA GLY A 155 -3.69 -15.71 -7.18
C GLY A 155 -3.66 -15.19 -8.62
N ASP A 156 -4.78 -15.29 -9.33
CA ASP A 156 -4.92 -14.78 -10.70
C ASP A 156 -4.78 -13.25 -10.75
N MET A 157 -5.43 -12.53 -9.82
CA MET A 157 -5.34 -11.07 -9.75
C MET A 157 -3.91 -10.61 -9.42
N MET A 158 -3.23 -11.26 -8.49
CA MET A 158 -1.83 -10.95 -8.17
C MET A 158 -0.91 -11.25 -9.35
N ARG A 159 -1.14 -12.33 -10.09
CA ARG A 159 -0.41 -12.62 -11.33
C ARG A 159 -0.61 -11.52 -12.37
N ASN A 160 -1.83 -11.04 -12.57
CA ASN A 160 -2.12 -9.92 -13.48
C ASN A 160 -1.43 -8.64 -13.01
N THR A 161 -1.44 -8.37 -11.70
CA THR A 161 -0.73 -7.23 -11.08
C THR A 161 0.77 -7.29 -11.37
N THR A 162 1.39 -8.46 -11.20
CA THR A 162 2.80 -8.68 -11.55
C THR A 162 3.04 -8.52 -13.05
N GLN A 163 2.12 -8.98 -13.91
CA GLN A 163 2.24 -8.78 -15.36
C GLN A 163 2.21 -7.30 -15.74
N ILE A 164 1.32 -6.51 -15.14
CA ILE A 164 1.25 -5.05 -15.33
C ILE A 164 2.59 -4.39 -15.01
N SER A 165 3.20 -4.74 -13.87
CA SER A 165 4.52 -4.21 -13.48
C SER A 165 5.65 -4.56 -14.46
N ARG A 166 5.44 -5.56 -15.32
CA ARG A 166 6.42 -6.05 -16.31
C ARG A 166 6.14 -5.56 -17.73
N ILE A 167 5.04 -4.84 -17.97
CA ILE A 167 4.72 -4.30 -19.31
C ILE A 167 5.83 -3.35 -19.80
N SER A 168 6.36 -2.52 -18.90
CA SER A 168 7.48 -1.63 -19.15
C SER A 168 8.29 -1.43 -17.86
N ARG A 169 9.55 -1.01 -17.99
CA ARG A 169 10.42 -0.67 -16.86
C ARG A 169 9.97 0.55 -16.07
N ASP A 170 9.10 1.37 -16.66
CA ASP A 170 8.63 2.63 -16.08
C ASP A 170 7.27 2.51 -15.35
N VAL A 171 6.78 1.29 -15.13
CA VAL A 171 5.52 1.02 -14.42
C VAL A 171 5.81 0.64 -12.96
N LEU A 172 5.28 1.41 -12.02
CA LEU A 172 5.29 1.08 -10.60
C LEU A 172 3.89 0.70 -10.14
N VAL A 173 3.74 -0.49 -9.57
CA VAL A 173 2.48 -0.93 -8.96
C VAL A 173 2.60 -0.90 -7.44
N LEU A 174 1.74 -0.13 -6.79
CA LEU A 174 1.66 0.03 -5.34
C LEU A 174 0.38 -0.66 -4.86
N VAL A 175 0.50 -1.63 -3.95
CA VAL A 175 -0.63 -2.35 -3.37
C VAL A 175 -0.74 -2.02 -1.89
N GLU A 176 -1.88 -1.49 -1.48
CA GLU A 176 -2.19 -1.27 -0.07
C GLU A 176 -2.59 -2.60 0.57
N VAL A 177 -1.86 -2.98 1.63
CA VAL A 177 -2.09 -4.21 2.37
C VAL A 177 -2.39 -3.92 3.84
N ALA A 178 -3.26 -4.72 4.44
CA ALA A 178 -3.62 -4.58 5.84
C ALA A 178 -2.61 -5.31 6.74
N LEU A 179 -2.20 -4.63 7.80
CA LEU A 179 -1.27 -5.18 8.80
C LEU A 179 -1.95 -5.24 10.17
N GLU A 180 -1.62 -6.28 10.93
CA GLU A 180 -1.97 -6.42 12.33
C GLU A 180 -0.69 -6.52 13.17
N ILE A 181 -0.71 -5.92 14.37
CA ILE A 181 0.33 -6.14 15.39
C ILE A 181 -0.08 -7.37 16.18
N GLY A 182 0.65 -8.47 15.99
CA GLY A 182 0.42 -9.72 16.69
C GLY A 182 1.27 -9.83 17.96
N ALA A 183 0.69 -10.29 19.06
CA ALA A 183 1.46 -10.62 20.27
C ALA A 183 2.34 -11.87 20.04
N ALA A 184 3.43 -11.98 20.81
CA ALA A 184 4.31 -13.14 20.81
C ALA A 184 3.52 -14.45 20.91
N TYR A 185 4.00 -15.50 20.22
CA TYR A 185 3.45 -16.84 20.35
C TYR A 185 3.50 -17.28 21.81
N ASP A 186 2.37 -17.21 22.50
CA ASP A 186 2.20 -17.87 23.77
C ASP A 186 2.02 -19.36 23.46
N LEU A 187 3.13 -20.12 23.47
CA LEU A 187 3.15 -21.57 23.30
C LEU A 187 2.30 -22.32 24.35
N GLN A 188 1.66 -21.61 25.29
CA GLN A 188 0.86 -22.17 26.38
C GLN A 188 -0.67 -21.98 26.26
N SER A 189 -1.22 -21.14 25.38
CA SER A 189 -2.68 -20.92 25.36
C SER A 189 -3.42 -21.88 24.41
N ARG A 190 -3.41 -23.18 24.72
CA ARG A 190 -4.26 -24.20 24.07
C ARG A 190 -5.72 -24.20 24.58
N GLN A 191 -6.15 -23.12 25.25
CA GLN A 191 -7.52 -22.98 25.78
C GLN A 191 -7.99 -21.53 25.65
N GLU A 192 -8.53 -21.13 24.49
CA GLU A 192 -9.55 -20.08 24.38
C GLU A 192 -10.06 -20.04 22.92
N GLY A 193 -11.16 -20.75 22.66
CA GLY A 193 -11.69 -21.04 21.31
C GLY A 193 -12.11 -19.83 20.46
N ALA A 194 -12.03 -18.60 20.97
CA ALA A 194 -12.34 -17.37 20.24
C ALA A 194 -11.10 -16.61 19.73
N LYS A 195 -9.94 -16.70 20.41
CA LYS A 195 -8.70 -16.00 20.02
C LYS A 195 -7.88 -16.77 18.99
N ALA A 196 -7.99 -18.11 18.98
CA ALA A 196 -7.29 -18.96 18.01
C ALA A 196 -7.65 -18.64 16.55
N ARG A 197 -8.91 -18.23 16.25
CA ARG A 197 -9.36 -17.95 14.88
C ARG A 197 -8.65 -16.79 14.19
N LYS A 198 -8.19 -15.76 14.92
CA LYS A 198 -7.48 -14.62 14.31
C LYS A 198 -6.03 -14.93 13.97
N VAL A 199 -5.38 -15.80 14.76
CA VAL A 199 -3.98 -16.23 14.50
C VAL A 199 -3.86 -16.96 13.16
N HIS A 200 -4.91 -17.67 12.74
CA HIS A 200 -4.96 -18.43 11.47
C HIS A 200 -5.29 -17.54 10.25
N ALA A 201 -5.40 -16.23 10.43
CA ALA A 201 -5.74 -15.28 9.36
C ALA A 201 -4.56 -14.43 8.88
N THR A 202 -3.38 -14.65 9.45
CA THR A 202 -2.22 -13.78 9.27
C THR A 202 -0.95 -14.58 9.05
N ILE A 203 0.03 -13.97 8.37
CA ILE A 203 1.42 -14.44 8.36
C ILE A 203 2.30 -13.41 9.06
N GLN A 204 3.35 -13.87 9.75
CA GLN A 204 4.33 -12.96 10.35
C GLN A 204 5.24 -12.37 9.27
N LEU A 205 5.51 -11.08 9.36
CA LEU A 205 6.53 -10.40 8.58
C LEU A 205 7.77 -10.21 9.45
N GLU A 206 8.95 -10.39 8.86
CA GLU A 206 10.21 -10.18 9.57
C GLU A 206 10.47 -8.68 9.69
N SER A 207 10.50 -8.18 10.93
CA SER A 207 10.81 -6.80 11.26
C SER A 207 12.08 -6.77 12.10
N THR A 208 12.91 -5.78 11.85
CA THR A 208 14.08 -5.39 12.66
C THR A 208 13.66 -4.94 14.05
N PHE A 209 12.38 -4.56 14.20
CA PHE A 209 11.80 -4.16 15.46
C PHE A 209 10.95 -5.27 16.06
N VAL A 210 11.07 -5.42 17.38
CA VAL A 210 10.24 -6.34 18.18
C VAL A 210 9.70 -5.55 19.37
N GLY A 211 8.39 -5.67 19.63
CA GLY A 211 7.77 -5.03 20.78
C GLY A 211 8.36 -5.55 22.10
N SER A 212 8.24 -4.76 23.17
CA SER A 212 8.71 -5.19 24.51
C SER A 212 8.03 -6.47 25.01
N SER A 213 6.85 -6.77 24.48
CA SER A 213 6.08 -8.00 24.75
C SER A 213 6.22 -9.05 23.63
N GLY A 214 7.26 -8.93 22.79
CA GLY A 214 7.48 -9.79 21.63
C GLY A 214 6.45 -9.61 20.51
N GLU A 215 5.85 -8.41 20.43
CA GLU A 215 4.91 -8.07 19.35
C GLU A 215 5.63 -8.01 18.00
N THR A 216 4.97 -8.51 16.95
CA THR A 216 5.51 -8.58 15.59
C THR A 216 4.52 -8.04 14.57
N LEU A 217 5.02 -7.61 13.41
CA LEU A 217 4.18 -7.25 12.27
C LEU A 217 3.59 -8.53 11.63
N ARG A 218 2.31 -8.48 11.29
CA ARG A 218 1.65 -9.57 10.59
C ARG A 218 0.81 -9.07 9.43
N LEU A 219 0.95 -9.70 8.27
CA LEU A 219 0.12 -9.43 7.10
C LEU A 219 -1.25 -10.10 7.27
N TYR A 220 -2.32 -9.33 7.09
CA TYR A 220 -3.70 -9.81 7.25
C TYR A 220 -4.45 -9.83 5.92
N SER A 221 -5.08 -10.97 5.62
CA SER A 221 -5.95 -11.15 4.44
C SER A 221 -7.18 -12.02 4.74
N GLY A 222 -7.57 -12.11 6.02
CA GLY A 222 -8.73 -12.90 6.47
C GLY A 222 -8.53 -14.42 6.54
N HIS A 223 -7.48 -14.97 5.94
CA HIS A 223 -7.00 -16.34 6.11
C HIS A 223 -5.49 -16.43 5.84
N GLU A 224 -4.75 -17.31 6.52
CA GLU A 224 -3.31 -17.46 6.37
C GLU A 224 -2.92 -17.77 4.91
N SER A 225 -3.60 -18.70 4.25
CA SER A 225 -3.30 -19.03 2.84
C SER A 225 -3.50 -17.84 1.89
N LEU A 226 -4.48 -16.98 2.15
CA LEU A 226 -4.68 -15.76 1.37
C LEU A 226 -3.55 -14.75 1.63
N ALA A 227 -3.10 -14.64 2.88
CA ALA A 227 -1.98 -13.79 3.24
C ALA A 227 -0.66 -14.31 2.63
N ARG A 228 -0.44 -15.63 2.58
CA ARG A 228 0.69 -16.26 1.88
C ARG A 228 0.65 -15.99 0.38
N THR A 229 -0.51 -16.12 -0.27
CA THR A 229 -0.65 -15.81 -1.70
C THR A 229 -0.32 -14.34 -1.98
N LEU A 230 -0.79 -13.43 -1.13
CA LEU A 230 -0.49 -12.00 -1.25
C LEU A 230 1.00 -11.73 -1.07
N GLU A 231 1.60 -12.25 0.01
CA GLU A 231 3.01 -12.07 0.29
C GLU A 231 3.88 -12.62 -0.83
N ALA A 232 3.65 -13.85 -1.29
CA ALA A 232 4.43 -14.49 -2.34
C ALA A 232 4.47 -13.69 -3.65
N ALA A 233 3.43 -12.90 -3.95
CA ALA A 233 3.32 -12.11 -5.16
C ALA A 233 3.90 -10.70 -5.05
N LEU A 234 4.14 -10.18 -3.84
CA LEU A 234 4.74 -8.87 -3.62
C LEU A 234 6.26 -8.99 -3.63
N ASP A 235 6.92 -8.23 -4.49
CA ASP A 235 8.39 -8.21 -4.59
C ASP A 235 9.02 -7.41 -3.43
N CYS A 236 8.35 -6.36 -2.95
CA CYS A 236 8.81 -5.52 -1.85
C CYS A 236 7.62 -5.16 -0.94
N ILE A 237 7.84 -5.19 0.38
CA ILE A 237 6.87 -4.72 1.38
C ILE A 237 7.54 -3.68 2.25
N VAL A 238 6.95 -2.47 2.25
CA VAL A 238 7.37 -1.34 3.07
C VAL A 238 6.28 -1.03 4.07
N VAL A 239 6.65 -0.90 5.34
CA VAL A 239 5.72 -0.70 6.46
C VAL A 239 6.03 0.59 7.19
N ALA A 240 5.00 1.40 7.43
CA ALA A 240 5.05 2.51 8.39
C ALA A 240 4.43 2.07 9.73
N HIS A 241 5.19 2.17 10.82
CA HIS A 241 4.73 1.80 12.17
C HIS A 241 5.37 2.70 13.24
N ASP A 242 4.93 2.61 14.50
CA ASP A 242 5.41 3.45 15.61
C ASP A 242 6.71 2.95 16.27
N GLY A 243 7.43 2.04 15.62
CA GLY A 243 8.58 1.36 16.22
C GLY A 243 8.22 0.51 17.44
N PHE A 244 6.96 0.08 17.59
CA PHE A 244 6.43 -0.62 18.76
C PHE A 244 6.58 0.20 20.05
N GLY A 245 6.18 1.47 19.98
CA GLY A 245 6.27 2.43 21.07
C GLY A 245 7.69 2.94 21.37
N ARG A 246 8.70 2.55 20.57
CA ARG A 246 10.07 3.05 20.70
C ARG A 246 10.23 4.43 20.08
N VAL A 247 9.43 4.75 19.06
CA VAL A 247 9.34 6.13 18.56
C VAL A 247 8.30 6.84 19.40
N LYS A 248 8.76 7.56 20.42
CA LYS A 248 7.89 8.41 21.23
C LYS A 248 7.53 9.64 20.42
N GLU A 249 6.25 9.92 20.29
CA GLU A 249 5.77 11.27 19.97
C GLU A 249 6.41 12.23 20.97
N SER A 250 7.32 13.10 20.49
CA SER A 250 7.69 14.30 21.23
C SER A 250 6.39 15.03 21.53
N ARG A 251 5.99 15.04 22.80
CA ARG A 251 4.68 15.49 23.25
C ARG A 251 4.49 16.98 22.98
N ARG A 252 3.92 17.30 21.83
CA ARG A 252 3.03 18.45 21.64
C ARG A 252 1.76 17.96 20.97
N PRO A 253 0.57 18.37 21.44
CA PRO A 253 -0.72 17.88 20.94
C PRO A 253 -1.00 18.19 19.46
N ASN A 254 -0.14 18.97 18.80
CA ASN A 254 -0.25 19.39 17.39
C ASN A 254 0.93 18.97 16.51
N GLU A 255 1.94 18.24 17.03
CA GLU A 255 3.05 17.76 16.22
C GLU A 255 2.74 16.34 15.73
N SER A 256 2.81 16.13 14.41
CA SER A 256 2.62 14.84 13.79
C SER A 256 3.66 13.85 14.31
N GLY A 257 3.20 12.71 14.86
CA GLY A 257 4.07 11.68 15.39
C GLY A 257 5.05 11.15 14.34
N GLU A 258 6.31 10.98 14.75
CA GLU A 258 7.31 10.29 13.94
C GLU A 258 6.92 8.81 13.83
N GLN A 259 7.05 8.24 12.62
CA GLN A 259 6.85 6.83 12.36
C GLN A 259 8.17 6.22 11.87
N VAL A 260 8.41 4.95 12.17
CA VAL A 260 9.41 4.16 11.46
C VAL A 260 8.83 3.74 10.12
N VAL A 261 9.60 3.93 9.05
CA VAL A 261 9.36 3.26 7.77
C VAL A 261 10.45 2.21 7.60
N GLU A 262 10.04 0.96 7.39
CA GLU A 262 10.92 -0.20 7.29
C GLU A 262 10.60 -1.03 6.04
N VAL A 263 11.63 -1.58 5.41
CA VAL A 263 11.50 -2.62 4.38
C VAL A 263 11.52 -4.00 5.05
N VAL A 264 10.36 -4.64 5.14
CA VAL A 264 10.17 -5.96 5.80
C VAL A 264 10.23 -7.12 4.80
N LYS A 265 10.24 -6.81 3.50
CA LYS A 265 10.47 -7.76 2.43
C LYS A 265 11.09 -7.03 1.24
N ASP A 266 12.13 -7.62 0.67
CA ASP A 266 12.69 -7.26 -0.63
C ASP A 266 13.18 -8.54 -1.30
N ARG A 267 12.52 -8.95 -2.39
CA ARG A 267 12.84 -10.17 -3.13
C ARG A 267 13.95 -9.95 -4.16
N VAL A 268 14.08 -8.72 -4.65
CA VAL A 268 14.90 -8.40 -5.83
C VAL A 268 16.14 -7.57 -5.44
N GLY A 269 16.12 -6.90 -4.29
CA GLY A 269 17.23 -6.12 -3.77
C GLY A 269 17.70 -6.55 -2.39
N ASP A 270 18.64 -5.77 -1.85
CA ASP A 270 19.30 -5.98 -0.56
C ASP A 270 18.81 -4.95 0.49
N LEU A 271 17.58 -4.46 0.35
CA LEU A 271 17.03 -3.43 1.25
C LEU A 271 16.31 -3.98 2.48
N MET A 272 16.23 -5.31 2.63
CA MET A 272 15.58 -5.92 3.80
C MET A 272 16.21 -5.42 5.11
N GLY A 273 15.38 -4.97 6.05
CA GLY A 273 15.81 -4.42 7.34
C GLY A 273 16.34 -2.99 7.27
N VAL A 274 16.36 -2.35 6.09
CA VAL A 274 16.61 -0.91 5.99
C VAL A 274 15.39 -0.18 6.56
N TRP A 275 15.64 0.75 7.48
CA TRP A 275 14.61 1.56 8.11
C TRP A 275 15.05 3.01 8.30
N GLY A 276 14.08 3.89 8.48
CA GLY A 276 14.31 5.30 8.77
C GLY A 276 13.14 5.94 9.51
N LEU A 277 13.39 7.09 10.13
CA LEU A 277 12.33 7.90 10.72
C LEU A 277 11.63 8.71 9.63
N TRP A 278 10.31 8.60 9.60
CA TRP A 278 9.41 9.31 8.72
C TRP A 278 8.57 10.27 9.55
N LYS A 279 8.75 11.57 9.30
CA LYS A 279 7.97 12.62 9.97
C LYS A 279 6.63 12.88 9.29
N GLY A 280 6.30 12.14 8.23
CA GLY A 280 5.00 12.21 7.58
C GLY A 280 4.70 13.49 6.79
N GLY A 281 5.67 14.32 6.41
CA GLY A 281 5.42 15.52 5.60
C GLY A 281 4.79 16.69 6.36
#